data_AF-A0A6J4VS36-F1
#
_entry.id   AF-A0A6J4VS36-F1
#
_cell.length_a   1.000
_cell.length_b   1.000
_cell.length_c   1.000
_cell.angle_alpha   90.00
_cell.angle_beta   90.00
_cell.angle_gamma   90.00
#
_symmetry.space_group_name_H-M   'P 1'
#
loop_
_entity.id
_entity.type
_entity.pdbx_description
1 polymer ?
#
loop_
_entity_poly.entity_id
_entity_poly.type
_entity_poly.pdbx_seq_one_letter_code
_entity_poly.pdbx_strand_id
1 'polypeptide(L)'
;MSNIHEQVEQELQKAADNLPVPEQLSDHVQQEIKKAASNIANSIDELIEKEREQARAACATSGGDSTECAVAWDVVEELQAEAAHQKTSTRAKPKNSLEKYCDENPSADECRIYDD
;
A
#
# COMPACT_ATOMS: atom_id res chain seq x y z
N MET A 1 -24.41 6.56 12.29
CA MET A 1 -23.68 7.34 11.24
C MET A 1 -22.73 6.35 10.62
N SER A 2 -23.00 5.96 9.38
CA SER A 2 -22.34 4.81 8.76
C SER A 2 -20.83 5.01 8.69
N ASN A 3 -20.14 3.94 9.06
CA ASN A 3 -18.71 3.83 9.25
C ASN A 3 -18.02 3.64 7.89
N ILE A 4 -18.20 4.62 6.99
CA ILE A 4 -17.71 4.56 5.61
C ILE A 4 -16.18 4.48 5.58
N HIS A 5 -15.51 5.15 6.52
CA HIS A 5 -14.05 5.08 6.69
C HIS A 5 -13.60 3.64 6.98
N GLU A 6 -14.19 3.02 8.01
CA GLU A 6 -13.82 1.67 8.41
C GLU A 6 -14.24 0.60 7.39
N GLN A 7 -15.31 0.85 6.62
CA GLN A 7 -15.68 -0.01 5.50
C GLN A 7 -14.71 0.10 4.31
N VAL A 8 -14.17 1.28 4.02
CA VAL A 8 -13.17 1.46 2.95
C VAL A 8 -11.85 0.81 3.34
N GLU A 9 -11.40 0.98 4.58
CA GLU A 9 -10.19 0.32 5.09
C GLU A 9 -10.34 -1.22 5.14
N GLN A 10 -11.49 -1.74 5.59
CA GLN A 10 -11.73 -3.18 5.65
C GLN A 10 -11.84 -3.83 4.27
N GLU A 11 -12.43 -3.16 3.28
CA GLU A 11 -12.53 -3.69 1.92
C GLU A 11 -11.19 -3.62 1.16
N LEU A 12 -10.36 -2.61 1.43
CA LEU A 12 -8.98 -2.53 0.93
C LEU A 12 -8.08 -3.62 1.54
N GLN A 13 -8.20 -3.88 2.84
CA GLN A 13 -7.43 -4.91 3.52
C GLN A 13 -7.80 -6.32 3.01
N LYS A 14 -9.09 -6.61 2.82
CA LYS A 14 -9.55 -7.88 2.21
C LYS A 14 -9.08 -8.09 0.78
N ALA A 15 -8.86 -7.01 0.03
CA ALA A 15 -8.31 -7.07 -1.33
C ALA A 15 -6.80 -7.36 -1.31
N ALA A 16 -6.07 -6.84 -0.32
CA ALA A 16 -4.64 -7.11 -0.13
C ALA A 16 -4.37 -8.56 0.33
N ASP A 17 -5.22 -9.10 1.22
CA ASP A 17 -5.09 -10.47 1.74
C ASP A 17 -5.46 -11.56 0.70
N ASN A 18 -6.15 -11.18 -0.38
CA ASN A 18 -6.47 -12.06 -1.53
C ASN A 18 -5.48 -11.94 -2.69
N LEU A 19 -4.38 -11.19 -2.54
CA LEU A 19 -3.31 -11.25 -3.54
C LEU A 19 -2.66 -12.65 -3.50
N PRO A 20 -2.57 -13.35 -4.65
CA PRO A 20 -2.01 -14.69 -4.69
C PRO A 20 -0.53 -14.65 -4.26
N VAL A 21 -0.19 -15.53 -3.31
CA VAL A 21 1.16 -15.66 -2.74
C VAL A 21 2.17 -15.90 -3.88
N PRO A 22 3.28 -15.14 -3.95
CA PRO A 22 4.19 -15.14 -5.12
C PRO A 22 4.87 -16.48 -5.46
N GLU A 23 4.77 -17.50 -4.61
CA GLU A 23 5.63 -18.68 -4.64
C GLU A 23 5.23 -19.75 -5.69
N GLN A 24 4.15 -19.56 -6.47
CA GLN A 24 3.72 -20.52 -7.50
C GLN A 24 3.37 -19.91 -8.87
N LEU A 25 3.67 -18.63 -9.08
CA LEU A 25 3.30 -17.91 -10.30
C LEU A 25 4.46 -17.93 -11.31
N SER A 26 4.18 -18.37 -12.54
CA SER A 26 5.15 -18.29 -13.65
C SER A 26 5.52 -16.84 -13.95
N ASP A 27 6.75 -16.61 -14.46
CA ASP A 27 7.31 -15.27 -14.70
C ASP A 27 6.37 -14.34 -15.47
N HIS A 28 5.58 -14.89 -16.39
CA HIS A 28 4.59 -14.13 -17.16
C HIS A 28 3.45 -13.59 -16.28
N VAL A 29 2.96 -14.38 -15.34
CA VAL A 29 1.89 -13.93 -14.42
C VAL A 29 2.45 -12.94 -13.39
N GLN A 30 3.69 -13.12 -12.94
CA GLN A 30 4.37 -12.12 -12.11
C GLN A 30 4.54 -10.79 -12.85
N GLN A 31 4.84 -10.83 -14.15
CA GLN A 31 4.97 -9.64 -14.98
C GLN A 31 3.64 -8.89 -15.13
N GLU A 32 2.53 -9.60 -15.36
CA GLU A 32 1.20 -8.99 -15.47
C GLU A 32 0.72 -8.41 -14.12
N ILE A 33 0.99 -9.10 -13.00
CA ILE A 33 0.71 -8.58 -11.64
C ILE A 33 1.52 -7.31 -11.38
N LYS A 34 2.80 -7.29 -11.74
CA LYS A 34 3.67 -6.12 -11.57
C LYS A 34 3.21 -4.94 -12.44
N LYS A 35 2.74 -5.21 -13.65
CA LYS A 35 2.17 -4.21 -14.57
C LYS A 35 0.85 -3.64 -14.02
N ALA A 36 -0.03 -4.49 -13.50
CA ALA A 36 -1.27 -4.06 -12.84
C ALA A 36 -0.97 -3.21 -11.59
N ALA A 37 -0.04 -3.64 -10.73
CA ALA A 37 0.40 -2.88 -9.56
C ALA A 37 1.02 -1.53 -9.92
N SER A 38 1.82 -1.47 -11.00
CA SER A 38 2.38 -0.21 -11.50
C SER A 38 1.31 0.74 -12.03
N ASN A 39 0.26 0.23 -12.69
CA ASN A 39 -0.85 1.06 -13.17
C ASN A 39 -1.70 1.60 -12.02
N ILE A 40 -1.92 0.80 -10.97
CA ILE A 40 -2.63 1.24 -9.76
C ILE A 40 -1.82 2.33 -9.05
N ALA A 41 -0.51 2.14 -8.88
CA ALA A 41 0.37 3.15 -8.30
C ALA A 41 0.33 4.48 -9.08
N ASN A 42 0.38 4.41 -10.42
CA ASN A 42 0.25 5.60 -11.26
C ASN A 42 -1.11 6.29 -11.07
N SER A 43 -2.20 5.52 -10.96
CA SER A 43 -3.54 6.07 -10.75
C SER A 43 -3.69 6.76 -9.39
N ILE A 44 -3.00 6.30 -8.34
CA ILE A 44 -3.02 6.94 -7.02
C ILE A 44 -2.14 8.17 -7.00
N ASP A 45 -0.95 8.11 -7.63
CA ASP A 45 -0.09 9.29 -7.75
C ASP A 45 -0.82 10.42 -8.52
N GLU A 46 -1.56 10.11 -9.60
CA GLU A 46 -2.43 11.08 -10.30
C GLU A 46 -3.52 11.67 -9.39
N LEU A 47 -4.14 10.84 -8.55
CA LEU A 47 -5.17 11.29 -7.60
C LEU A 47 -4.59 12.21 -6.52
N ILE A 48 -3.40 11.90 -5.99
CA ILE A 48 -2.68 12.76 -5.03
C ILE A 48 -2.41 14.13 -5.65
N GLU A 49 -1.94 14.19 -6.89
CA GLU A 49 -1.67 15.46 -7.57
C GLU A 49 -2.94 16.31 -7.70
N LYS A 50 -4.06 15.68 -8.10
CA LYS A 50 -5.36 16.33 -8.21
C LYS A 50 -5.87 16.84 -6.85
N GLU A 51 -5.83 16.02 -5.81
CA GLU A 51 -6.30 16.43 -4.48
C GLU A 51 -5.39 17.48 -3.85
N ARG A 52 -4.08 17.49 -4.18
CA ARG A 52 -3.17 18.55 -3.76
C ARG A 52 -3.51 19.90 -4.41
N GLU A 53 -3.95 19.90 -5.66
CA GLU A 53 -4.46 21.12 -6.31
C GLU A 53 -5.76 21.59 -5.66
N GLN A 54 -6.68 20.66 -5.36
CA GLN A 54 -7.93 20.97 -4.65
C GLN A 54 -7.68 21.52 -3.25
N ALA A 55 -6.75 20.94 -2.47
CA ALA A 55 -6.37 21.44 -1.16
C ALA A 55 -5.83 22.87 -1.23
N ARG A 56 -4.95 23.17 -2.20
CA ARG A 56 -4.47 24.54 -2.42
C ARG A 56 -5.61 25.50 -2.77
N ALA A 57 -6.54 25.08 -3.64
CA ALA A 57 -7.69 25.89 -4.02
C ALA A 57 -8.66 26.14 -2.86
N ALA A 58 -8.90 25.12 -2.03
CA ALA A 58 -9.70 25.21 -0.81
C ALA A 58 -9.06 26.24 0.13
N CYS A 59 -7.78 26.07 0.49
CA CYS A 59 -7.05 27.01 1.34
C CYS A 59 -7.02 28.45 0.79
N ALA A 60 -6.93 28.62 -0.53
CA ALA A 60 -6.98 29.94 -1.15
C ALA A 60 -8.37 30.60 -1.07
N THR A 61 -9.44 29.79 -1.03
CA THR A 61 -10.83 30.27 -1.03
C THR A 61 -11.36 30.48 0.39
N SER A 62 -11.15 29.52 1.29
CA SER A 62 -11.65 29.54 2.67
C SER A 62 -10.65 30.14 3.67
N GLY A 63 -9.38 30.32 3.26
CA GLY A 63 -8.30 30.83 4.11
C GLY A 63 -7.43 29.71 4.68
N GLY A 64 -6.15 30.00 4.90
CA GLY A 64 -5.15 28.99 5.29
C GLY A 64 -5.41 28.30 6.63
N ASP A 65 -6.11 28.96 7.55
CA ASP A 65 -6.45 28.42 8.88
C ASP A 65 -7.89 27.88 8.96
N SER A 66 -8.58 27.75 7.81
CA SER A 66 -9.94 27.24 7.76
C SER A 66 -10.00 25.73 7.95
N THR A 67 -11.10 25.24 8.54
CA THR A 67 -11.37 23.82 8.69
C THR A 67 -11.40 23.12 7.32
N GLU A 68 -11.96 23.77 6.30
CA GLU A 68 -12.03 23.24 4.94
C GLU A 68 -10.64 23.07 4.32
N CYS A 69 -9.70 23.97 4.61
CA CYS A 69 -8.30 23.83 4.20
C CYS A 69 -7.63 22.63 4.90
N ALA A 70 -7.84 22.47 6.21
CA ALA A 70 -7.29 21.36 6.98
C ALA A 70 -7.82 20.00 6.48
N VAL A 71 -9.14 19.86 6.33
CA VAL A 71 -9.77 18.62 5.84
C VAL A 71 -9.28 18.26 4.43
N ALA A 72 -9.08 19.25 3.55
CA ALA A 72 -8.56 18.97 2.21
C ALA A 72 -7.11 18.48 2.22
N TRP A 73 -6.29 18.94 3.18
CA TRP A 73 -4.95 18.40 3.38
C TRP A 73 -4.94 17.03 4.06
N ASP A 74 -5.87 16.75 4.97
CA ASP A 74 -6.03 15.42 5.57
C ASP A 74 -6.27 14.36 4.48
N VAL A 75 -7.12 14.66 3.50
CA VAL A 75 -7.36 13.76 2.35
C VAL A 75 -6.07 13.49 1.55
N VAL A 76 -5.22 14.50 1.37
CA VAL A 76 -3.93 14.33 0.68
C VAL A 76 -2.97 13.47 1.49
N GLU A 77 -2.92 13.64 2.81
CA GLU A 77 -2.10 12.79 3.69
C GLU A 77 -2.55 11.33 3.64
N GLU A 78 -3.85 11.06 3.71
CA GLU A 78 -4.38 9.70 3.65
C GLU A 78 -4.05 9.00 2.33
N LEU A 79 -4.20 9.70 1.19
CA LEU A 79 -3.82 9.16 -0.11
C LEU A 79 -2.31 8.88 -0.22
N GLN A 80 -1.48 9.74 0.37
CA GLN A 80 -0.03 9.54 0.40
C GLN A 80 0.36 8.35 1.30
N ALA A 81 -0.31 8.19 2.43
CA ALA A 81 -0.13 7.05 3.32
C ALA A 81 -0.47 5.74 2.59
N GLU A 82 -1.60 5.70 1.89
CA GLU A 82 -2.01 4.54 1.10
C GLU A 82 -1.03 4.26 -0.06
N ALA A 83 -0.56 5.30 -0.76
CA ALA A 83 0.44 5.14 -1.81
C ALA A 83 1.75 4.54 -1.26
N ALA A 84 2.19 4.97 -0.06
CA ALA A 84 3.35 4.42 0.61
C ALA A 84 3.12 2.96 1.03
N HIS A 85 1.96 2.67 1.60
CA HIS A 85 1.55 1.33 2.00
C HIS A 85 1.56 0.37 0.80
N GLN A 86 0.94 0.74 -0.31
CA GLN A 86 0.95 -0.07 -1.53
C GLN A 86 2.37 -0.28 -2.08
N LYS A 87 3.22 0.76 -2.07
CA LYS A 87 4.63 0.65 -2.49
C LYS A 87 5.42 -0.32 -1.61
N THR A 88 5.08 -0.42 -0.32
CA THR A 88 5.71 -1.40 0.59
C THR A 88 5.12 -2.80 0.46
N SER A 89 3.80 -2.93 0.29
CA SER A 89 3.12 -4.23 0.22
C SER A 89 3.32 -4.94 -1.12
N THR A 90 3.45 -4.18 -2.22
CA THR A 90 3.78 -4.73 -3.56
C THR A 90 5.26 -5.08 -3.72
N ARG A 91 6.14 -4.50 -2.91
CA ARG A 91 7.52 -4.97 -2.79
C ARG A 91 7.59 -6.04 -1.71
N ALA A 92 7.35 -7.29 -2.09
CA ALA A 92 7.88 -8.41 -1.31
C ALA A 92 9.36 -8.09 -1.04
N LYS A 93 9.71 -7.85 0.23
CA LYS A 93 11.11 -7.57 0.58
C LYS A 93 11.92 -8.74 0.04
N PRO A 94 12.94 -8.50 -0.79
CA PRO A 94 13.78 -9.58 -1.26
C PRO A 94 14.34 -10.28 -0.02
N LYS A 95 14.06 -11.58 0.12
CA LYS A 95 14.53 -12.37 1.26
C LYS A 95 16.02 -12.12 1.43
N ASN A 96 16.42 -11.73 2.63
CA ASN A 96 17.82 -11.55 2.99
C ASN A 96 18.56 -12.89 2.94
N SER A 97 19.89 -12.87 3.03
CA SER A 97 20.70 -14.09 2.89
C SER A 97 20.35 -15.17 3.90
N LEU A 98 19.95 -14.78 5.12
CA LEU A 98 19.55 -15.73 6.17
C LEU A 98 18.15 -16.29 5.90
N GLU A 99 17.19 -15.45 5.51
CA GLU A 99 15.83 -15.89 5.16
C GLU A 99 15.85 -16.94 4.04
N LYS A 100 16.63 -16.69 2.98
CA LYS A 100 16.84 -17.66 1.89
C LYS A 100 17.49 -18.95 2.37
N TYR A 101 18.52 -18.83 3.21
CA TYR A 101 19.22 -19.98 3.77
C TYR A 101 18.29 -20.86 4.62
N CYS A 102 17.40 -20.23 5.41
CA CYS A 102 16.44 -20.92 6.25
C CYS A 102 15.31 -21.59 5.47
N ASP A 103 14.88 -21.04 4.33
CA ASP A 103 13.95 -21.72 3.43
C ASP A 103 14.54 -23.04 2.90
N GLU A 104 15.83 -23.03 2.55
CA GLU A 104 16.53 -24.20 2.00
C GLU A 104 17.00 -25.18 3.08
N ASN A 105 17.20 -24.70 4.31
CA ASN A 105 17.75 -25.47 5.44
C ASN A 105 16.93 -25.28 6.73
N PRO A 106 15.68 -25.74 6.78
CA PRO A 106 14.79 -25.53 7.94
C PRO A 106 15.28 -26.20 9.24
N SER A 107 16.17 -27.20 9.13
CA SER A 107 16.75 -27.90 10.29
C SER A 107 18.06 -27.29 10.83
N ALA A 108 18.59 -26.27 10.15
CA ALA A 108 19.80 -25.57 10.59
C ALA A 108 19.58 -24.92 11.96
N ASP A 109 20.63 -24.85 12.78
CA ASP A 109 20.55 -24.34 14.15
C ASP A 109 20.05 -22.89 14.18
N GLU A 110 20.40 -22.10 13.16
CA GLU A 110 20.01 -20.71 12.96
C GLU A 110 18.54 -20.52 12.52
N CYS A 111 17.86 -21.59 12.11
CA CYS A 111 16.56 -21.55 11.45
C CYS A 111 15.47 -22.35 12.18
N ARG A 112 15.79 -23.00 13.30
CA ARG A 112 14.81 -23.72 14.11
C ARG A 112 13.85 -22.72 14.77
N ILE A 113 12.60 -22.73 14.32
CA ILE A 113 11.49 -22.05 14.97
C ILE A 113 10.81 -23.08 15.88
N TYR A 114 10.68 -22.73 17.16
CA TYR A 114 9.90 -23.50 18.13
C TYR A 114 8.57 -22.79 18.32
N ASP A 115 7.46 -23.47 18.06
CA ASP A 115 6.13 -22.99 18.47
C ASP A 115 5.99 -23.24 19.99
N ASP A 116 5.69 -22.18 20.75
CA ASP A 116 5.39 -22.20 22.20
C ASP A 116 3.91 -22.53 22.50
#